data_AF-A0A562ZIS2-F1
#
_entry.id   AF-A0A562ZIS2-F1
#
_cell.length_a   1.000
_cell.length_b   1.000
_cell.length_c   1.000
_cell.angle_alpha   90.00
_cell.angle_beta   90.00
_cell.angle_gamma   90.00
#
_symmetry.space_group_name_H-M   'P 1'
#
loop_
_entity.id
_entity.type
_entity.pdbx_description
1 polymer ?
#
loop_
_entity_poly.entity_id
_entity_poly.type
_entity_poly.pdbx_seq_one_letter_code
_entity_poly.pdbx_strand_id
1 'polypeptide(L)'
;MRQLEDLAVAKRSTADRIAEFVAQFCGSIVFVWIHVALFAGWIAWNVLPGLPHFDPYPFTFLTLCVSLEAIFLSSFILISQNYEMRVTERRSQLDLQINLLAEQENTKMLQLLELIARKVGATDHEDPEVGALEQATRPETLARQIEESYRAAVRQKAD
;
A
#
# COMPACT_ATOMS: atom_id res chain seq x y z
N MET A 1 -4.80 21.07 -8.68
CA MET A 1 -4.32 19.77 -8.13
C MET A 1 -3.75 19.96 -6.73
N ARG A 2 -2.60 20.66 -6.54
CA ARG A 2 -1.99 20.90 -5.20
C ARG A 2 -2.92 21.50 -4.13
N GLN A 3 -3.77 22.46 -4.48
CA GLN A 3 -4.71 23.05 -3.50
C GLN A 3 -5.83 22.10 -3.03
N LEU A 4 -6.16 21.05 -3.79
CA LEU A 4 -7.12 20.01 -3.35
C LEU A 4 -6.44 19.00 -2.43
N GLU A 5 -5.16 18.72 -2.65
CA GLU A 5 -4.33 17.92 -1.74
C GLU A 5 -4.17 18.64 -0.39
N ASP A 6 -3.92 19.95 -0.39
CA ASP A 6 -3.76 20.74 0.83
C ASP A 6 -5.04 20.78 1.70
N LEU A 7 -6.23 20.77 1.09
CA LEU A 7 -7.51 20.72 1.81
C LEU A 7 -7.83 19.34 2.38
N ALA A 8 -7.35 18.27 1.74
CA ALA A 8 -7.44 16.91 2.27
C ALA A 8 -6.44 16.69 3.42
N VAL A 9 -5.25 17.31 3.35
CA VAL A 9 -4.25 17.32 4.42
C VAL A 9 -4.75 18.09 5.65
N ALA A 10 -5.48 19.19 5.46
CA ALA A 10 -6.03 20.02 6.54
C ALA A 10 -7.08 19.31 7.42
N LYS A 11 -7.57 18.13 7.01
CA LYS A 11 -8.54 17.30 7.76
C LYS A 11 -7.95 16.01 8.32
N ARG A 12 -6.62 15.85 8.33
CA ARG A 12 -6.00 14.71 9.02
C ARG A 12 -6.17 14.88 10.52
N SER A 13 -6.74 13.85 11.16
CA SER A 13 -6.79 13.77 12.62
C SER A 13 -5.36 13.86 13.17
N THR A 14 -5.18 14.43 14.36
CA THR A 14 -3.88 14.39 15.04
C THR A 14 -3.35 12.96 15.16
N ALA A 15 -4.26 11.99 15.27
CA ALA A 15 -3.95 10.56 15.22
C ALA A 15 -3.32 10.10 13.90
N ASP A 16 -3.77 10.61 12.74
CA ASP A 16 -3.21 10.26 11.43
C ASP A 16 -1.79 10.79 11.27
N ARG A 17 -1.54 11.99 11.80
CA ARG A 17 -0.20 12.61 11.75
C ARG A 17 0.79 11.89 12.67
N ILE A 18 0.32 11.42 13.83
CA ILE A 18 1.10 10.58 14.73
C ILE A 18 1.34 9.21 14.09
N ALA A 19 0.32 8.60 13.48
CA ALA A 19 0.46 7.30 12.80
C ALA A 19 1.49 7.36 11.66
N GLU A 20 1.49 8.41 10.85
CA GLU A 20 2.45 8.59 9.76
C GLU A 20 3.88 8.80 10.28
N PHE A 21 4.05 9.60 11.34
CA PHE A 21 5.35 9.76 12.00
C PHE A 21 5.87 8.43 12.58
N VAL A 22 5.01 7.69 13.27
CA VAL A 22 5.35 6.38 13.86
C VAL A 22 5.68 5.37 12.75
N ALA A 23 4.91 5.35 11.66
CA ALA A 23 5.16 4.48 10.51
C ALA A 23 6.53 4.76 9.88
N GLN A 24 6.86 6.03 9.68
CA GLN A 24 8.15 6.43 9.11
C GLN A 24 9.31 6.15 10.07
N PHE A 25 9.10 6.34 11.37
CA PHE A 25 10.13 6.11 12.40
C PHE A 25 10.42 4.62 12.61
N CYS A 26 9.38 3.79 12.77
CA CYS A 26 9.52 2.34 12.93
C CYS A 26 10.04 1.63 11.66
N GLY A 27 9.76 2.18 10.48
CA GLY A 27 10.29 1.66 9.21
C GLY A 27 11.74 2.07 8.90
N SER A 28 12.36 2.93 9.70
CA SER A 28 13.69 3.49 9.41
C SER A 28 14.83 2.60 9.92
N ILE A 29 15.85 2.41 9.09
CA ILE A 29 17.09 1.73 9.48
C ILE A 29 17.83 2.44 10.63
N VAL A 30 17.62 3.76 10.77
CA VAL A 30 18.23 4.58 11.83
C VAL A 30 17.76 4.14 13.20
N PHE A 31 16.49 3.74 13.34
CA PHE A 31 15.93 3.25 14.60
C PHE A 31 16.70 2.03 15.13
N VAL A 32 17.00 1.08 14.24
CA VAL A 32 17.75 -0.13 14.56
C VAL A 32 19.16 0.22 15.05
N TRP A 33 19.86 1.12 14.37
CA TRP A 33 21.20 1.54 14.75
C TRP A 33 21.24 2.21 16.13
N ILE A 34 20.24 3.01 16.47
CA ILE A 34 20.13 3.62 17.80
C ILE A 34 20.01 2.54 18.88
N HIS A 35 19.19 1.51 18.68
CA HIS A 35 19.03 0.41 19.64
C HIS A 35 20.30 -0.41 19.79
N VAL A 36 20.96 -0.74 18.67
CA VAL A 36 22.24 -1.44 18.68
C VAL A 36 23.28 -0.65 19.46
N ALA A 37 23.40 0.66 19.24
CA ALA A 37 24.32 1.51 19.96
C ALA A 37 23.97 1.61 21.46
N LEU A 38 22.68 1.70 21.80
CA LEU A 38 22.21 1.75 23.18
C LEU A 38 22.53 0.46 23.93
N PHE A 39 22.22 -0.71 23.35
CA PHE A 39 22.52 -2.01 23.97
C PHE A 39 24.02 -2.26 24.05
N ALA A 40 24.78 -1.95 22.99
CA ALA A 40 26.24 -2.05 23.02
C ALA A 40 26.85 -1.15 24.09
N GLY A 41 26.35 0.08 24.23
CA GLY A 41 26.76 1.02 25.27
C GLY A 41 26.44 0.52 26.68
N TRP A 42 25.25 -0.06 26.88
CA TRP A 42 24.84 -0.64 28.16
C TRP A 42 25.72 -1.83 28.57
N ILE A 43 25.99 -2.73 27.62
CA ILE A 43 26.88 -3.87 27.84
C ILE A 43 28.30 -3.38 28.14
N ALA A 44 28.82 -2.42 27.37
CA ALA A 44 30.14 -1.85 27.60
C ALA A 44 30.25 -1.24 29.02
N TRP A 45 29.25 -0.44 29.43
CA TRP A 45 29.20 0.16 30.77
C TRP A 45 29.25 -0.88 31.89
N ASN A 46 28.53 -2.01 31.74
CA ASN A 46 28.47 -3.06 32.75
C ASN A 46 29.62 -4.07 32.70
N VAL A 47 30.44 -4.09 31.64
CA VAL A 47 31.60 -4.98 31.51
C VAL A 47 32.92 -4.26 31.85
N LEU A 48 32.96 -2.92 31.76
CA LEU A 48 34.18 -2.16 32.03
C LEU A 48 34.58 -2.24 33.53
N PRO A 49 35.80 -2.72 33.85
CA PRO A 49 36.28 -2.79 35.23
C PRO A 49 36.56 -1.38 35.76
N GLY A 50 35.95 -1.03 36.89
CA GLY A 50 36.13 0.28 37.56
C GLY A 50 34.85 1.12 37.70
N LEU A 51 33.75 0.73 37.05
CA LEU A 51 32.42 1.30 37.25
C LEU A 51 31.58 0.36 38.15
N PRO A 52 30.63 0.89 38.94
CA PRO A 52 29.67 0.05 39.65
C PRO A 52 28.85 -0.74 38.63
N HIS A 53 28.89 -2.07 38.75
CA HIS A 53 28.16 -2.99 37.87
C HIS A 53 26.67 -2.91 38.25
N PHE A 54 25.92 -2.10 37.50
CA PHE A 54 24.51 -1.83 37.78
C PHE A 54 23.62 -3.03 37.42
N ASP A 55 23.97 -3.75 36.35
CA ASP A 55 23.26 -4.94 35.85
C ASP A 55 24.27 -6.06 35.58
N PRO A 56 24.64 -6.86 36.60
CA PRO A 56 25.55 -7.99 36.44
C PRO A 56 24.99 -9.04 35.47
N TYR A 57 25.88 -9.80 34.83
CA TYR A 57 25.48 -10.97 34.04
C TYR A 57 24.53 -11.86 34.87
N PRO A 58 23.28 -12.12 34.44
CA PRO A 58 22.79 -12.24 33.05
C PRO A 58 22.03 -11.03 32.45
N PHE A 59 22.21 -9.81 32.96
CA PHE A 59 21.52 -8.59 32.47
C PHE A 59 19.99 -8.63 32.59
N THR A 60 19.47 -8.91 33.79
CA THR A 60 18.04 -9.08 34.04
C THR A 60 17.26 -7.78 33.77
N PHE A 61 17.81 -6.62 34.11
CA PHE A 61 17.14 -5.33 33.89
C PHE A 61 17.07 -4.98 32.40
N LEU A 62 18.17 -5.15 31.66
CA LEU A 62 18.16 -4.96 30.21
C LEU A 62 17.12 -5.86 29.55
N THR A 63 17.09 -7.15 29.92
CA THR A 63 16.14 -8.11 29.35
C THR A 63 14.68 -7.70 29.60
N LEU A 64 14.37 -7.25 30.82
CA LEU A 64 13.04 -6.74 31.16
C LEU A 64 12.68 -5.51 30.30
N CYS A 65 13.56 -4.53 30.21
CA CYS A 65 13.35 -3.32 29.41
C CYS A 65 13.14 -3.64 27.93
N VAL A 66 13.98 -4.51 27.34
CA VAL A 66 13.87 -4.94 25.94
C VAL A 66 12.56 -5.69 25.68
N SER A 67 12.12 -6.57 26.59
CA SER A 67 10.86 -7.28 26.42
C SER A 67 9.64 -6.35 26.40
N LEU A 68 9.64 -5.34 27.27
CA LEU A 68 8.59 -4.33 27.32
C LEU A 68 8.62 -3.44 26.07
N GLU A 69 9.81 -3.01 25.65
CA GLU A 69 10.02 -2.24 24.43
C GLU A 69 9.54 -2.99 23.18
N ALA A 70 9.78 -4.30 23.10
CA ALA A 70 9.33 -5.14 21.99
C ALA A 70 7.80 -5.19 21.85
N ILE A 71 7.05 -5.15 22.95
CA ILE A 71 5.57 -5.08 22.95
C ILE A 71 5.11 -3.74 22.36
N PHE A 72 5.73 -2.64 22.78
CA PHE A 72 5.44 -1.32 22.24
C PHE A 72 5.77 -1.24 20.75
N LEU A 73 6.94 -1.76 20.35
CA LEU A 73 7.35 -1.81 18.95
C LEU A 73 6.37 -2.60 18.09
N SER A 74 5.97 -3.79 18.55
CA SER A 74 4.99 -4.62 17.83
C SER A 74 3.65 -3.89 17.68
N SER A 75 3.20 -3.19 18.73
CA SER A 75 1.97 -2.39 18.69
C SER A 75 2.07 -1.21 17.71
N PHE A 76 3.20 -0.49 17.71
CA PHE A 76 3.45 0.59 16.76
C PHE A 76 3.56 0.11 15.32
N ILE A 77 4.18 -1.04 15.09
CA ILE A 77 4.22 -1.69 13.78
C ILE A 77 2.79 -2.03 13.32
N LEU A 78 1.95 -2.63 14.18
CA LEU A 78 0.56 -2.96 13.85
C LEU A 78 -0.27 -1.71 13.51
N ILE A 79 -0.11 -0.63 14.28
CA ILE A 79 -0.80 0.65 14.00
C ILE A 79 -0.35 1.20 12.64
N SER A 80 0.96 1.18 12.37
CA SER A 80 1.55 1.65 11.12
C SER A 80 1.06 0.82 9.93
N GLN A 81 1.04 -0.50 10.06
CA GLN A 81 0.52 -1.42 9.04
C GLN A 81 -0.97 -1.20 8.77
N ASN A 82 -1.80 -1.02 9.80
CA ASN A 82 -3.22 -0.73 9.64
C ASN A 82 -3.46 0.62 8.95
N TYR A 83 -2.62 1.61 9.22
CA TYR A 83 -2.66 2.90 8.53
C TYR A 83 -2.32 2.76 7.04
N GLU A 84 -1.17 2.16 6.72
CA GLU A 84 -0.73 1.93 5.33
C GLU A 84 -1.73 1.08 4.54
N MET A 85 -2.35 0.09 5.17
CA MET A 85 -3.41 -0.73 4.56
C MET A 85 -4.62 0.13 4.17
N ARG A 86 -5.06 1.04 5.04
CA ARG A 86 -6.18 1.96 4.74
C ARG A 86 -5.86 2.92 3.60
N VAL A 87 -4.63 3.43 3.56
CA VAL A 87 -4.17 4.32 2.47
C VAL A 87 -4.09 3.55 1.15
N THR A 88 -3.54 2.35 1.17
CA THR A 88 -3.40 1.47 0.00
C THR A 88 -4.77 1.07 -0.55
N GLU A 89 -5.72 0.68 0.31
CA GLU A 89 -7.09 0.35 -0.08
C GLU A 89 -7.78 1.53 -0.79
N ARG A 90 -7.63 2.75 -0.24
CA ARG A 90 -8.18 3.95 -0.87
C ARG A 90 -7.57 4.23 -2.25
N ARG A 91 -6.24 4.06 -2.39
CA ARG A 91 -5.55 4.21 -3.69
C ARG A 91 -6.05 3.18 -4.70
N SER A 92 -6.12 1.92 -4.30
CA SER A 92 -6.64 0.82 -5.13
C SER A 92 -8.06 1.10 -5.66
N GLN A 93 -8.95 1.60 -4.79
CA GLN A 93 -10.32 1.96 -5.19
C GLN A 93 -10.37 3.13 -6.18
N LEU A 94 -9.48 4.12 -6.04
CA LEU A 94 -9.36 5.23 -6.98
C LEU A 94 -8.81 4.75 -8.33
N ASP A 95 -7.76 3.94 -8.30
CA ASP A 95 -7.13 3.38 -9.50
C ASP A 95 -8.13 2.51 -10.28
N LEU A 96 -8.93 1.69 -9.60
CA LEU A 96 -10.00 0.92 -10.22
C LEU A 96 -11.03 1.83 -10.92
N GLN A 97 -11.47 2.90 -10.27
CA GLN A 97 -12.42 3.85 -10.85
C GLN A 97 -11.85 4.56 -12.09
N ILE A 98 -10.58 4.98 -12.04
CA ILE A 98 -9.90 5.61 -13.16
C ILE A 98 -9.80 4.64 -14.33
N ASN A 99 -9.44 3.38 -14.08
CA ASN A 99 -9.36 2.36 -15.13
C ASN A 99 -10.71 2.11 -15.80
N LEU A 100 -11.78 1.94 -15.01
CA LEU A 100 -13.13 1.75 -15.54
C LEU A 100 -13.60 2.94 -16.38
N LEU A 101 -13.30 4.17 -15.94
CA LEU A 101 -13.63 5.38 -16.71
C LEU A 101 -12.83 5.43 -18.01
N ALA A 102 -11.53 5.12 -17.97
CA ALA A 102 -10.68 5.07 -19.16
C ALA A 102 -11.16 4.01 -20.16
N GLU A 103 -11.60 2.84 -19.71
CA GLU A 103 -12.20 1.81 -20.57
C GLU A 103 -13.51 2.29 -21.22
N GLN A 104 -14.37 2.99 -20.47
CA GLN A 104 -15.59 3.58 -21.01
C GLN A 104 -15.30 4.65 -22.07
N GLU A 105 -14.35 5.55 -21.79
CA GLU A 105 -13.91 6.58 -22.73
C GLU A 105 -13.29 5.97 -23.99
N ASN A 106 -12.47 4.93 -23.84
CA ASN A 106 -11.87 4.22 -24.96
C ASN A 106 -12.93 3.52 -25.82
N THR A 107 -13.90 2.85 -25.21
CA THR A 107 -15.03 2.26 -25.93
C THR A 107 -15.82 3.32 -26.70
N LYS A 108 -16.09 4.48 -26.08
CA LYS A 108 -16.79 5.59 -26.74
C LYS A 108 -15.98 6.17 -27.90
N MET A 109 -14.67 6.27 -27.75
CA MET A 109 -13.77 6.71 -28.80
C MET A 109 -13.76 5.74 -29.99
N LEU A 110 -13.69 4.42 -29.75
CA LEU A 110 -13.82 3.40 -30.79
C LEU A 110 -15.15 3.51 -31.54
N GLN A 111 -16.26 3.66 -30.82
CA GLN A 111 -17.59 3.86 -31.42
C GLN A 111 -17.65 5.11 -32.30
N LEU A 112 -17.09 6.23 -31.85
CA LEU A 112 -17.03 7.47 -32.64
C LEU A 112 -16.13 7.33 -33.87
N LEU A 113 -14.98 6.66 -33.73
CA LEU A 113 -14.08 6.38 -34.84
C LEU A 113 -14.75 5.50 -35.90
N GLU A 114 -15.48 4.47 -35.50
CA GLU A 114 -16.24 3.62 -36.42
C GLU A 114 -17.31 4.42 -37.18
N LEU A 115 -18.05 5.29 -36.47
CA LEU A 115 -19.05 6.17 -37.08
C LEU A 115 -18.42 7.13 -38.11
N ILE A 116 -17.24 7.68 -37.81
CA ILE A 116 -16.49 8.54 -38.74
C ILE A 116 -15.98 7.72 -39.94
N ALA A 117 -15.40 6.54 -39.72
CA ALA A 117 -14.88 5.68 -40.77
C ALA A 117 -15.98 5.29 -41.78
N ARG A 118 -17.17 4.91 -41.29
CA ARG A 118 -18.35 4.65 -42.13
C ARG A 118 -18.77 5.88 -42.93
N LYS A 119 -18.77 7.07 -42.31
CA LYS A 119 -19.20 8.32 -42.97
C LYS A 119 -18.22 8.80 -44.05
N VAL A 120 -16.92 8.54 -43.87
CA VAL A 120 -15.86 8.92 -44.82
C VAL A 120 -15.74 7.89 -45.97
N GLY A 121 -16.47 6.77 -45.90
CA GLY A 121 -16.39 5.70 -46.90
C GLY A 121 -15.08 4.93 -46.84
N ALA A 122 -14.38 4.98 -45.69
CA ALA A 122 -13.13 4.28 -45.45
C ALA A 122 -13.34 2.79 -45.06
N THR A 123 -14.59 2.36 -44.86
CA THR A 123 -14.94 0.96 -44.65
C THR A 123 -14.98 0.20 -45.97
N ASP A 124 -13.83 -0.29 -46.42
CA ASP A 124 -13.74 -1.31 -47.48
C ASP A 124 -13.12 -2.64 -46.99
N HIS A 125 -12.56 -2.71 -45.77
CA HIS A 125 -12.09 -3.96 -45.18
C HIS A 125 -12.61 -4.11 -43.74
N GLU A 126 -13.44 -5.14 -43.51
CA GLU A 126 -13.74 -5.66 -42.17
C GLU A 126 -12.44 -6.11 -41.54
N ASP A 127 -11.78 -5.23 -40.77
CA ASP A 127 -10.58 -5.59 -40.04
C ASP A 127 -11.00 -6.33 -38.74
N PRO A 128 -10.80 -7.65 -38.65
CA PRO A 128 -11.26 -8.46 -37.51
C PRO A 128 -10.67 -8.02 -36.16
N GLU A 129 -9.58 -7.24 -36.16
CA GLU A 129 -8.99 -6.67 -34.94
C GLU A 129 -9.86 -5.57 -34.30
N VAL A 130 -10.60 -4.77 -35.08
CA VAL A 130 -11.43 -3.67 -34.54
C VAL A 130 -12.66 -4.22 -33.82
N GLY A 131 -13.29 -5.27 -34.36
CA GLY A 131 -14.42 -5.95 -33.71
C GLY A 131 -13.98 -6.73 -32.45
N ALA A 132 -12.76 -7.25 -32.43
CA ALA A 132 -12.19 -7.91 -31.26
C ALA A 132 -11.90 -6.94 -30.10
N LEU A 133 -11.40 -5.73 -30.41
CA LEU A 133 -11.19 -4.68 -29.41
C LEU A 133 -12.52 -4.17 -28.84
N GLU A 134 -13.56 -3.97 -29.66
CA GLU A 134 -14.87 -3.49 -29.19
C GLU A 134 -15.58 -4.50 -28.27
N GLN A 135 -15.38 -5.81 -28.46
CA GLN A 135 -15.94 -6.85 -27.59
C GLN A 135 -15.15 -7.01 -26.28
N ALA A 136 -13.83 -6.80 -26.31
CA ALA A 136 -12.95 -6.91 -25.14
C ALA A 136 -13.14 -5.76 -24.14
N THR A 137 -13.60 -4.58 -24.58
CA THR A 137 -13.76 -3.39 -23.71
C THR A 137 -15.20 -3.21 -23.18
N ARG A 138 -16.14 -4.13 -23.46
CA ARG A 138 -17.52 -4.02 -22.93
C ARG A 138 -17.53 -4.21 -21.40
N PRO A 139 -18.08 -3.26 -20.62
CA PRO A 139 -18.08 -3.31 -19.16
C PRO A 139 -18.70 -4.58 -18.56
N GLU A 140 -19.69 -5.15 -19.26
CA GLU A 140 -20.42 -6.36 -18.85
C GLU A 140 -19.53 -7.62 -18.89
N THR A 141 -18.63 -7.69 -19.87
CA THR A 141 -17.68 -8.81 -20.05
C THR A 141 -16.56 -8.74 -19.04
N LEU A 142 -16.06 -7.52 -18.78
CA LEU A 142 -15.03 -7.25 -17.77
C LEU A 142 -15.53 -7.55 -16.35
N ALA A 143 -16.77 -7.14 -16.02
CA ALA A 143 -17.39 -7.47 -14.74
C ALA A 143 -17.50 -8.99 -14.52
N ARG A 144 -17.89 -9.75 -15.57
CA ARG A 144 -17.91 -11.22 -15.51
C ARG A 144 -16.53 -11.84 -15.34
N GLN A 145 -15.52 -11.37 -16.09
CA GLN A 145 -14.16 -11.88 -15.97
C GLN A 145 -13.57 -11.62 -14.58
N ILE A 146 -13.85 -10.46 -13.98
CA ILE A 146 -13.44 -10.15 -12.60
C ILE A 146 -14.14 -11.10 -11.60
N GLU A 147 -15.44 -11.38 -11.78
CA GLU A 147 -16.17 -12.30 -10.91
C GLU A 147 -15.68 -13.76 -11.05
N GLU A 148 -15.40 -14.22 -12.28
CA GLU A 148 -14.88 -15.55 -12.55
C GLU A 148 -13.45 -15.74 -12.02
N SER A 149 -12.57 -14.76 -12.23
CA SER A 149 -11.20 -14.80 -11.71
C SER A 149 -11.17 -14.73 -10.18
N TYR A 150 -12.04 -13.92 -9.55
CA TYR A 150 -12.21 -13.91 -8.10
C TYR A 150 -12.69 -15.28 -7.58
N ARG A 151 -13.70 -15.90 -8.21
CA ARG A 151 -14.17 -17.24 -7.85
C ARG A 151 -13.09 -18.31 -7.99
N ALA A 152 -12.30 -18.26 -9.06
CA ALA A 152 -11.21 -19.21 -9.28
C ALA A 152 -10.12 -19.06 -8.20
N ALA A 153 -9.73 -17.83 -7.88
CA ALA A 153 -8.75 -17.55 -6.83
C ALA A 153 -9.24 -17.98 -5.44
N VAL A 154 -10.53 -17.82 -5.13
CA VAL A 154 -11.13 -18.29 -3.87
C VAL A 154 -11.14 -19.81 -3.79
N ARG A 155 -11.42 -20.51 -4.90
CA ARG A 155 -11.46 -21.98 -4.96
C ARG A 155 -10.05 -22.58 -4.76
N GLN A 156 -9.03 -21.98 -5.37
CA GLN A 156 -7.64 -22.41 -5.24
C GLN A 156 -7.06 -22.21 -3.84
N LYS A 157 -7.64 -21.33 -3.02
CA LYS A 157 -7.19 -21.06 -1.65
C LYS A 157 -7.90 -21.94 -0.60
N ALA A 158 -8.92 -22.69 -1.03
CA ALA A 158 -9.72 -23.58 -0.18
C ALA A 158 -9.30 -25.06 -0.30
N ASP A 159 -8.54 -25.41 -1.35
CA ASP A 159 -7.83 -26.68 -1.52
C ASP A 159 -6.39 -26.58 -0.99
#